data_AF-A0A6C0BTS9-F1
#
_entry.id   AF-A0A6C0BTS9-F1
#
_cell.length_a   1.000
_cell.length_b   1.000
_cell.length_c   1.000
_cell.angle_alpha   90.00
_cell.angle_beta   90.00
_cell.angle_gamma   90.00
#
_symmetry.space_group_name_H-M   'P 1'
#
loop_
_entity.id
_entity.type
_entity.pdbx_description
1 polymer ?
#
loop_
_entity_poly.entity_id
_entity_poly.type
_entity_poly.pdbx_seq_one_letter_code
_entity_poly.pdbx_strand_id
1 'polypeptide(L)'
;MSFIAVCGGGGKTTMCKKYPTLFLDIDDFIWGFKEYNESLEQSVNESNHKNIGTIYETIMKLHGDKLDKSRIILGHHPKNAEILGLRHLCSIKPNRELHAENIKMRNQPLKDIAIRCWNELDDALIYNSHEEFEKILMNMWGRTFHDAFGS
;
A
#
# COMPACT_ATOMS: atom_id res chain seq x y z
N MET A 1 -6.30 13.06 -7.10
CA MET A 1 -5.84 11.66 -7.09
C MET A 1 -5.91 11.13 -5.67
N SER A 2 -6.23 9.85 -5.51
CA SER A 2 -6.58 9.29 -4.21
C SER A 2 -5.62 8.19 -3.79
N PHE A 3 -5.38 8.09 -2.48
CA PHE A 3 -4.49 7.13 -1.87
C PHE A 3 -5.20 6.43 -0.71
N ILE A 4 -5.00 5.11 -0.61
CA ILE A 4 -5.46 4.30 0.53
C ILE A 4 -4.24 3.62 1.14
N ALA A 5 -4.05 3.81 2.45
CA ALA A 5 -3.01 3.10 3.18
C ALA A 5 -3.51 1.71 3.57
N VAL A 6 -2.74 0.67 3.25
CA VAL A 6 -3.01 -0.72 3.56
C VAL A 6 -1.72 -1.35 4.06
N CYS A 7 -1.74 -1.96 5.25
CA CYS A 7 -0.54 -2.52 5.85
C CYS A 7 0.12 -3.63 5.01
N GLY A 8 1.37 -3.99 5.35
CA GLY A 8 2.01 -5.20 4.83
C GLY A 8 1.18 -6.45 5.17
N GLY A 9 0.91 -7.30 4.19
CA GLY A 9 0.02 -8.46 4.37
C GLY A 9 -1.48 -8.12 4.34
N GLY A 10 -1.85 -6.89 4.00
CA GLY A 10 -3.25 -6.45 3.90
C GLY A 10 -3.94 -6.72 2.56
N GLY A 11 -3.33 -7.47 1.63
CA GLY A 11 -4.00 -7.89 0.39
C GLY A 11 -3.92 -6.92 -0.81
N LYS A 12 -3.11 -5.85 -0.75
CA LYS A 12 -2.91 -4.88 -1.86
C LYS A 12 -2.72 -5.55 -3.22
N THR A 13 -1.69 -6.40 -3.32
CA THR A 13 -1.30 -7.04 -4.58
C THR A 13 -2.41 -7.90 -5.18
N THR A 14 -3.19 -8.59 -4.34
CA THR A 14 -4.36 -9.37 -4.80
C THR A 14 -5.40 -8.46 -5.43
N MET A 15 -5.69 -7.32 -4.80
CA MET A 15 -6.67 -6.35 -5.30
C MET A 15 -6.22 -5.66 -6.57
N CYS A 16 -4.95 -5.25 -6.66
CA CYS A 16 -4.39 -4.64 -7.86
C CYS A 16 -4.36 -5.61 -9.04
N LYS A 17 -4.16 -6.92 -8.80
CA LYS A 17 -4.28 -7.95 -9.84
C LYS A 17 -5.74 -8.18 -10.28
N LYS A 18 -6.69 -8.14 -9.34
CA LYS A 18 -8.11 -8.34 -9.63
C LYS A 18 -8.73 -7.15 -10.37
N TYR A 19 -8.31 -5.93 -10.05
CA TYR A 19 -8.84 -4.69 -10.62
C TYR A 19 -7.71 -3.73 -11.08
N PRO A 20 -6.92 -4.12 -12.09
CA PRO A 20 -5.71 -3.38 -12.49
C PRO A 20 -5.99 -2.00 -13.07
N THR A 21 -7.20 -1.77 -13.58
CA THR A 21 -7.66 -0.47 -14.10
C THR A 21 -8.15 0.47 -13.00
N LEU A 22 -8.36 -0.01 -11.77
CA LEU A 22 -8.91 0.79 -10.67
C LEU A 22 -7.85 1.09 -9.61
N PHE A 23 -6.96 0.13 -9.34
CA PHE A 23 -5.96 0.22 -8.29
C PHE A 23 -4.53 0.07 -8.83
N LEU A 24 -3.59 0.70 -8.14
CA LEU A 24 -2.14 0.57 -8.37
C LEU A 24 -1.47 0.19 -7.06
N ASP A 25 -0.62 -0.86 -7.07
CA ASP A 25 0.19 -1.22 -5.92
C ASP A 25 1.45 -0.34 -5.90
N ILE A 26 1.70 0.37 -4.79
CA ILE A 26 2.90 1.19 -4.68
C ILE A 26 4.17 0.33 -4.84
N ASP A 27 4.13 -0.93 -4.42
CA ASP A 27 5.28 -1.82 -4.51
C ASP A 27 5.64 -2.07 -5.98
N ASP A 28 4.66 -2.34 -6.84
CA ASP A 28 4.88 -2.54 -8.28
C ASP A 28 5.52 -1.30 -8.95
N PHE A 29 5.15 -0.10 -8.50
CA PHE A 29 5.77 1.14 -8.96
C PHE A 29 7.22 1.26 -8.48
N ILE A 30 7.47 1.06 -7.19
CA ILE A 30 8.81 1.19 -6.59
C ILE A 30 9.79 0.17 -7.20
N TRP A 31 9.40 -1.10 -7.29
CA TRP A 31 10.22 -2.18 -7.86
C TRP A 31 10.42 -2.08 -9.38
N GLY A 32 9.72 -1.16 -10.04
CA GLY A 32 9.94 -0.82 -11.45
C GLY A 32 11.27 -0.08 -11.71
N PHE A 33 11.87 0.54 -10.70
CA PHE A 33 13.13 1.28 -10.78
C PHE A 33 14.32 0.39 -10.43
N LYS A 34 14.78 -0.38 -11.44
CA LYS A 34 15.77 -1.45 -11.29
C LYS A 34 17.07 -1.03 -10.62
N GLU A 35 17.47 0.23 -10.77
CA GLU A 35 18.66 0.81 -10.15
C GLU A 35 18.61 0.83 -8.61
N TYR A 36 17.43 0.67 -8.00
CA TYR A 36 17.27 0.57 -6.54
C TYR A 36 17.05 -0.86 -6.03
N ASN A 37 16.83 -1.84 -6.91
CA ASN A 37 16.37 -3.17 -6.51
C ASN A 37 17.38 -3.91 -5.62
N GLU A 38 18.68 -3.85 -5.93
CA GLU A 38 19.72 -4.50 -5.12
C GLU A 38 19.76 -3.91 -3.70
N SER A 39 19.70 -2.58 -3.58
CA SER A 39 19.69 -1.90 -2.28
C SER A 39 18.42 -2.19 -1.49
N LEU A 40 17.27 -2.29 -2.17
CA LEU A 40 16.00 -2.68 -1.56
C LEU A 40 16.04 -4.12 -1.04
N GLU A 41 16.50 -5.07 -1.86
CA GLU A 41 16.63 -6.48 -1.47
C GLU A 41 17.55 -6.64 -0.27
N GLN A 42 18.73 -5.99 -0.29
CA GLN A 42 19.64 -5.99 0.84
C GLN A 42 18.96 -5.44 2.09
N SER A 43 18.29 -4.28 1.99
CA SER A 43 17.64 -3.65 3.13
C SER A 43 16.49 -4.49 3.70
N VAL A 44 15.74 -5.20 2.85
CA VAL A 44 14.71 -6.15 3.27
C VAL A 44 15.34 -7.32 4.02
N ASN A 45 16.40 -7.91 3.47
CA ASN A 45 17.09 -9.06 4.09
C ASN A 45 17.71 -8.71 5.45
N GLU A 46 18.23 -7.50 5.59
CA GLU A 46 18.80 -6.97 6.85
C GLU A 46 17.74 -6.43 7.82
N SER A 47 16.45 -6.43 7.43
CA SER A 47 15.39 -5.75 8.18
C SER A 47 15.69 -4.26 8.47
N ASN A 48 16.45 -3.61 7.58
CA ASN A 48 16.84 -2.21 7.70
C ASN A 48 15.69 -1.30 7.26
N HIS A 49 14.67 -1.20 8.11
CA HIS A 49 13.43 -0.52 7.76
C HIS A 49 13.60 0.97 7.49
N LYS A 50 14.58 1.61 8.12
CA LYS A 50 14.90 3.02 7.87
C LYS A 50 15.36 3.19 6.43
N ASN A 51 16.24 2.31 5.94
CA ASN A 51 16.73 2.40 4.58
C ASN A 51 15.64 2.05 3.54
N ILE A 52 14.80 1.05 3.83
CA ILE A 52 13.62 0.76 2.99
C ILE A 52 12.76 2.02 2.84
N GLY A 53 12.44 2.69 3.96
CA GLY A 53 11.69 3.95 3.95
C GLY A 53 12.37 5.02 3.11
N THR A 54 13.66 5.28 3.34
CA THR A 54 14.45 6.27 2.56
C THR A 54 14.42 6.01 1.07
N ILE A 55 14.57 4.75 0.63
CA ILE A 55 14.54 4.40 -0.79
C ILE A 55 13.14 4.66 -1.37
N TYR A 56 12.09 4.23 -0.68
CA TYR A 56 10.70 4.49 -1.09
C TYR A 56 10.44 5.99 -1.23
N GLU A 57 10.81 6.78 -0.22
CA GLU A 57 10.66 8.23 -0.26
C GLU A 57 11.42 8.87 -1.42
N THR A 58 12.64 8.40 -1.68
CA THR A 58 13.48 8.92 -2.77
C THR A 58 12.82 8.69 -4.12
N ILE A 59 12.38 7.45 -4.38
CA ILE A 59 11.71 7.10 -5.64
C ILE A 59 10.40 7.88 -5.79
N MET A 60 9.58 7.98 -4.74
CA MET A 60 8.33 8.75 -4.78
C MET A 60 8.57 10.23 -5.06
N LYS A 61 9.60 10.85 -4.47
CA LYS A 61 9.96 12.27 -4.70
C LYS A 61 10.49 12.51 -6.11
N LEU A 62 11.31 11.61 -6.64
CA LEU A 62 11.95 11.76 -7.95
C LEU A 62 11.04 11.36 -9.12
N HIS A 63 10.11 10.44 -8.91
CA HIS A 63 9.37 9.79 -9.99
C HIS A 63 7.85 9.75 -9.79
N GLY A 64 7.32 10.37 -8.73
CA GLY A 64 5.88 10.39 -8.46
C GLY A 64 5.04 11.01 -9.57
N ASP A 65 5.64 11.78 -10.48
CA ASP A 65 5.02 12.29 -11.71
C ASP A 65 4.68 11.16 -12.70
N LYS A 66 5.42 10.04 -12.68
CA LYS A 66 5.20 8.86 -13.54
C LYS A 66 4.06 7.94 -13.05
N LEU A 67 3.50 8.19 -11.87
CA LEU A 67 2.36 7.41 -11.39
C LEU A 67 1.13 7.66 -12.25
N ASP A 68 0.42 6.59 -12.58
CA ASP A 68 -0.85 6.69 -13.31
C ASP A 68 -1.92 7.33 -12.42
N LYS A 69 -2.28 8.56 -12.78
CA LYS A 69 -3.16 9.42 -11.98
C LYS A 69 -4.64 9.10 -12.10
N SER A 70 -5.02 8.14 -12.93
CA SER A 70 -6.41 7.72 -13.09
C SER A 70 -6.85 6.68 -12.06
N ARG A 71 -5.91 6.06 -11.33
CA ARG A 71 -6.15 4.97 -10.39
C ARG A 71 -6.04 5.42 -8.93
N ILE A 72 -6.63 4.64 -8.03
CA ILE A 72 -6.38 4.78 -6.59
C ILE A 72 -5.10 4.03 -6.25
N ILE A 73 -4.16 4.73 -5.61
CA ILE A 73 -2.89 4.13 -5.18
C ILE A 73 -3.12 3.41 -3.85
N LEU A 74 -2.73 2.14 -3.77
CA LEU A 74 -2.66 1.37 -2.54
C LEU A 74 -1.21 1.37 -2.05
N GLY A 75 -0.93 2.03 -0.92
CA GLY A 75 0.42 2.01 -0.34
C GLY A 75 0.43 1.66 1.14
N HIS A 76 1.58 1.78 1.82
CA HIS A 76 1.74 1.20 3.16
C HIS A 76 1.39 2.12 4.31
N HIS A 77 1.51 3.45 4.12
CA HIS A 77 1.36 4.43 5.19
C HIS A 77 0.79 5.75 4.65
N PRO A 78 -0.03 6.49 5.42
CA PRO A 78 -0.60 7.78 4.99
C PRO A 78 0.44 8.81 4.51
N LYS A 79 1.62 8.84 5.13
CA LYS A 79 2.77 9.67 4.71
C LYS A 79 3.14 9.52 3.23
N ASN A 80 2.93 8.36 2.62
CA ASN A 80 3.18 8.18 1.19
C ASN A 80 2.26 9.09 0.35
N ALA A 81 1.01 9.29 0.79
CA ALA A 81 0.09 10.22 0.15
C ALA A 81 0.60 11.67 0.24
N GLU A 82 1.14 12.07 1.40
CA GLU A 82 1.73 13.40 1.61
C GLU A 82 2.91 13.64 0.67
N ILE A 83 3.84 12.68 0.60
CA ILE A 83 5.03 12.76 -0.28
C ILE A 83 4.62 12.87 -1.75
N LEU A 84 3.58 12.14 -2.15
CA LEU A 84 3.10 12.11 -3.53
C LEU A 84 2.11 13.24 -3.85
N GLY A 85 1.74 14.09 -2.88
CA GLY A 85 0.74 15.15 -3.05
C GLY A 85 -0.66 14.62 -3.41
N LEU A 86 -1.06 13.47 -2.85
CA LEU A 86 -2.33 12.81 -3.11
C LEU A 86 -3.30 12.98 -1.93
N ARG A 87 -4.61 12.90 -2.23
CA ARG A 87 -5.65 12.88 -1.19
C ARG A 87 -5.63 11.51 -0.51
N HIS A 88 -5.26 11.47 0.77
CA HIS A 88 -5.45 10.29 1.59
C HIS A 88 -6.94 10.08 1.88
N LEU A 89 -7.50 8.92 1.50
CA LEU A 89 -8.91 8.60 1.72
C LEU A 89 -9.15 7.92 3.07
N CYS A 90 -8.37 6.87 3.35
CA CYS A 90 -8.42 6.12 4.60
C CYS A 90 -7.22 5.18 4.74
N SER A 91 -7.00 4.74 5.96
CA SER A 91 -6.14 3.61 6.29
C SER A 91 -6.99 2.38 6.53
N ILE A 92 -6.51 1.20 6.12
CA ILE A 92 -7.21 -0.07 6.26
C ILE A 92 -6.23 -1.16 6.70
N LYS A 93 -6.63 -2.00 7.66
CA LYS A 93 -5.85 -3.18 8.07
C LYS A 93 -6.74 -4.39 8.36
N PRO A 94 -6.26 -5.63 8.14
CA PRO A 94 -6.97 -6.82 8.58
C PRO A 94 -7.04 -6.85 10.11
N ASN A 95 -8.00 -7.58 10.67
CA ASN A 95 -7.92 -7.97 12.06
C ASN A 95 -6.66 -8.80 12.32
N ARG A 96 -6.30 -8.96 13.60
CA ARG A 96 -5.03 -9.60 13.99
C ARG A 96 -4.91 -11.05 13.51
N GLU A 97 -6.00 -11.81 13.56
CA GLU A 97 -6.01 -13.24 13.19
C GLU A 97 -5.79 -13.40 11.68
N LEU A 98 -6.56 -12.66 10.87
CA LEU A 98 -6.42 -12.65 9.43
C LEU A 98 -5.05 -12.11 9.00
N HIS A 99 -4.50 -11.12 9.71
CA HIS A 99 -3.15 -10.63 9.46
C HIS A 99 -2.11 -11.73 9.63
N ALA A 100 -2.16 -12.45 10.76
CA ALA A 100 -1.26 -13.56 11.06
C ALA A 100 -1.33 -14.64 9.97
N GLU A 101 -2.54 -15.00 9.53
CA GLU A 101 -2.76 -15.95 8.45
C GLU A 101 -2.18 -15.47 7.12
N ASN A 102 -2.37 -14.19 6.76
CA ASN A 102 -1.87 -13.62 5.51
C ASN A 102 -0.34 -13.60 5.43
N ILE A 103 0.36 -13.54 6.56
CA ILE A 103 1.83 -13.47 6.61
C ILE A 103 2.50 -14.79 6.96
N LYS A 104 1.75 -15.85 7.26
CA LYS A 104 2.29 -17.11 7.80
C LYS A 104 3.38 -17.76 6.93
N MET A 105 3.24 -17.65 5.60
CA MET A 105 4.17 -18.24 4.63
C MET A 105 5.32 -17.30 4.22
N ARG A 106 5.36 -16.07 4.73
CA ARG A 106 6.47 -15.15 4.45
C ARG A 106 7.74 -15.56 5.18
N ASN A 107 8.89 -15.18 4.64
CA ASN A 107 10.16 -15.28 5.36
C ASN A 107 10.16 -14.32 6.57
N GLN A 108 11.09 -14.54 7.53
CA GLN A 108 11.10 -13.79 8.79
C GLN A 108 11.22 -12.27 8.60
N PRO A 109 12.14 -11.74 7.75
CA PRO A 109 12.23 -10.29 7.55
C PRO A 109 10.93 -9.66 7.03
N LEU A 110 10.25 -10.32 6.08
CA LEU A 110 8.97 -9.83 5.55
C LEU A 110 7.82 -9.97 6.54
N LYS A 111 7.88 -10.93 7.49
CA LYS A 111 6.94 -11.01 8.61
C LYS A 111 7.13 -9.84 9.56
N ASP A 112 8.38 -9.56 9.94
CA ASP A 112 8.71 -8.47 10.88
C ASP A 112 8.28 -7.11 10.31
N ILE A 113 8.57 -6.87 9.03
CA ILE A 113 8.08 -5.68 8.30
C ILE A 113 6.55 -5.61 8.34
N ALA A 114 5.86 -6.71 8.02
CA ALA A 114 4.40 -6.71 7.96
C ALA A 114 3.75 -6.47 9.33
N ILE A 115 4.28 -7.07 10.41
CA ILE A 115 3.82 -6.85 11.79
C ILE A 115 4.01 -5.40 12.19
N ARG A 116 5.19 -4.84 11.92
CA ARG A 116 5.48 -3.44 12.21
C ARG A 116 4.52 -2.51 11.46
N CYS A 117 4.35 -2.68 10.15
CA CYS A 117 3.43 -1.87 9.36
C CYS A 117 1.97 -2.00 9.81
N TRP A 118 1.58 -3.15 10.35
CA TRP A 118 0.23 -3.33 10.92
C TRP A 118 0.06 -2.55 12.23
N ASN A 119 1.08 -2.55 13.09
CA ASN A 119 1.10 -1.80 14.34
C ASN A 119 1.17 -0.29 14.12
N GLU A 120 1.89 0.19 13.11
CA GLU A 120 2.05 1.62 12.81
C GLU A 120 0.79 2.27 12.19
N LEU A 121 -0.21 1.47 11.82
CA LEU A 121 -1.45 1.93 11.17
C LEU A 121 -2.59 2.06 12.19
N ASP A 122 -2.47 3.00 13.13
CA ASP A 122 -3.34 3.10 14.32
C ASP A 122 -4.79 3.52 13.98
N ASP A 123 -4.98 4.54 13.15
CA ASP A 123 -6.30 5.06 12.76
C ASP A 123 -6.80 4.40 11.45
N ALA A 124 -6.98 3.08 11.51
CA ALA A 124 -7.33 2.27 10.34
C ALA A 124 -8.67 1.54 10.50
N LEU A 125 -9.43 1.50 9.41
CA LEU A 125 -10.58 0.63 9.28
C LEU A 125 -10.13 -0.82 9.37
N ILE A 126 -10.76 -1.60 10.26
CA ILE A 126 -10.45 -3.01 10.45
C ILE A 126 -11.42 -3.84 9.63
N TYR A 127 -10.90 -4.75 8.80
CA TYR A 127 -11.71 -5.77 8.11
C TYR A 127 -11.41 -7.17 8.62
N ASN A 128 -12.40 -8.05 8.52
CA ASN A 128 -12.38 -9.40 9.07
C ASN A 128 -12.35 -10.50 7.98
N SER A 129 -12.52 -10.12 6.71
CA SER A 129 -12.49 -11.04 5.57
C SER A 129 -11.96 -10.34 4.31
N HIS A 130 -11.49 -11.12 3.32
CA HIS A 130 -11.05 -10.56 2.04
C HIS A 130 -12.22 -9.93 1.27
N GLU A 131 -13.43 -10.47 1.39
CA GLU A 131 -14.64 -9.91 0.81
C GLU A 131 -15.00 -8.55 1.42
N GLU A 132 -14.82 -8.38 2.73
CA GLU A 132 -15.01 -7.09 3.40
C GLU A 132 -13.98 -6.07 2.94
N PHE A 133 -12.71 -6.47 2.84
CA PHE A 133 -11.66 -5.60 2.30
C PHE A 133 -11.98 -5.10 0.89
N GLU A 134 -12.41 -6.00 0.01
CA GLU A 134 -12.83 -5.66 -1.35
C GLU A 134 -14.01 -4.69 -1.37
N LYS A 135 -15.05 -4.94 -0.55
CA LYS A 135 -16.21 -4.03 -0.44
C LYS A 135 -15.78 -2.63 0.00
N ILE A 136 -14.88 -2.51 0.97
CA ILE A 136 -14.37 -1.20 1.42
C ILE A 136 -13.69 -0.48 0.25
N LEU A 137 -12.79 -1.15 -0.48
CA LEU A 137 -12.08 -0.53 -1.61
C LEU A 137 -13.03 -0.09 -2.74
N MET A 138 -14.00 -0.93 -3.11
CA MET A 138 -14.97 -0.59 -4.15
C MET A 138 -15.88 0.57 -3.75
N ASN A 139 -16.25 0.66 -2.47
CA ASN A 139 -17.00 1.81 -1.94
C ASN A 139 -16.16 3.10 -2.01
N MET A 140 -14.87 3.06 -1.66
CA MET A 140 -13.98 4.22 -1.74
C MET A 140 -13.77 4.67 -3.19
N TRP A 141 -13.66 3.72 -4.12
CA TRP A 141 -13.60 4.02 -5.54
C TRP A 141 -14.89 4.68 -6.04
N GLY A 142 -16.06 4.10 -5.74
CA GLY A 142 -17.35 4.65 -6.15
C GLY A 142 -17.59 6.07 -5.64
N ARG A 143 -17.18 6.38 -4.40
CA ARG A 143 -17.21 7.74 -3.84
C ARG A 143 -16.29 8.70 -4.58
N THR A 144 -15.07 8.27 -4.91
CA THR A 144 -14.12 9.10 -5.66
C THR A 144 -14.64 9.41 -7.07
N PHE A 145 -15.30 8.44 -7.72
CA PHE A 145 -15.94 8.64 -9.01
C PHE A 145 -17.11 9.63 -8.92
N HIS A 146 -17.97 9.50 -7.90
CA HIS A 146 -19.06 10.43 -7.65
C HIS A 146 -18.56 11.86 -7.36
N ASP A 147 -17.53 12.02 -6.52
CA ASP A 147 -16.92 13.34 -6.22
C ASP A 147 -16.34 14.01 -7.48
N ALA A 148 -15.85 13.22 -8.45
CA ALA A 148 -15.18 13.73 -9.64
C ALA A 148 -16.14 14.07 -10.80
N PHE A 149 -17.28 13.38 -10.91
CA PHE A 149 -18.17 13.47 -12.08
C PHE A 149 -19.66 13.63 -11.73
N GLY A 150 -20.02 13.55 -10.46
CA GLY A 150 -21.38 13.71 -9.95
C GLY A 150 -21.68 15.15 -9.56
N SER A 151 -21.74 16.05 -10.54
CA SER A 151 -22.32 17.39 -10.43
C SER A 151 -23.19 17.70 -11.64
#